data_AF-A0A233SCS3-F1
#
_entry.id   AF-A0A233SCS3-F1
#
_cell.length_a   1.000
_cell.length_b   1.000
_cell.length_c   1.000
_cell.angle_alpha   90.00
_cell.angle_beta   90.00
_cell.angle_gamma   90.00
#
_symmetry.space_group_name_H-M   'P 1'
#
loop_
_entity.id
_entity.type
_entity.pdbx_description
1 polymer ?
#
loop_
_entity_poly.entity_id
_entity_poly.type
_entity_poly.pdbx_seq_one_letter_code
_entity_poly.pdbx_strand_id
1 'polypeptide(L)'
;MLTSCKELADRHRAILDQYRDEGEVIEDKYADYDEARISTAIEASDHLDTVVSHLADLIGPPKPSPFTLTFARQERQSGEAPTSFVVNAMNLDDAARILAGHPSWHEWYLDTAGTPDAKGADIVYLPEQSHPSLPTRGEYVDLRAEQERTTSPASSTKQTAQARPATTLTTSPPAPAPASLAARTSH
;
A
#
# COMPACT_ATOMS: atom_id res chain seq x y z
N MET A 1 26.28 -0.81 19.45
CA MET A 1 25.32 -1.94 19.39
C MET A 1 24.12 -1.54 20.22
N LEU A 2 22.91 -1.69 19.67
CA LEU A 2 21.69 -1.42 20.40
C LEU A 2 21.41 -2.60 21.34
N THR A 3 21.20 -2.34 22.63
CA THR A 3 20.73 -3.36 23.59
C THR A 3 19.36 -3.87 23.14
N SER A 4 19.07 -5.16 23.32
CA SER A 4 17.76 -5.67 22.96
C SER A 4 16.67 -5.16 23.91
N CYS A 5 15.44 -4.98 23.42
CA CYS A 5 14.30 -4.61 24.28
C CYS A 5 14.11 -5.61 25.43
N LYS A 6 14.45 -6.88 25.20
CA LYS A 6 14.37 -7.94 26.21
C LYS A 6 15.37 -7.70 27.34
N GLU A 7 16.63 -7.42 27.02
CA GLU A 7 17.67 -7.13 28.03
C GLU A 7 17.35 -5.85 28.82
N LEU A 8 16.81 -4.82 28.15
CA LEU A 8 16.35 -3.60 28.81
C LEU A 8 15.22 -3.90 29.81
N ALA A 9 14.20 -4.64 29.38
CA ALA A 9 13.06 -5.00 30.22
C ALA A 9 13.48 -5.89 31.40
N ASP A 10 14.35 -6.87 31.17
CA ASP A 10 14.86 -7.77 32.22
C ASP A 10 15.68 -6.99 33.25
N ARG A 11 16.48 -5.99 32.83
CA ARG A 11 17.21 -5.09 33.73
C ARG A 11 16.27 -4.18 34.53
N HIS A 12 15.29 -3.54 33.88
CA HIS A 12 14.31 -2.69 34.56
C HIS A 12 13.52 -3.47 35.61
N ARG A 13 13.11 -4.70 35.27
CA ARG A 13 12.45 -5.59 36.23
C ARG A 13 13.35 -5.89 37.44
N ALA A 14 14.62 -6.24 37.21
CA ALA A 14 15.57 -6.50 38.28
C ALA A 14 15.84 -5.28 39.19
N ILE A 15 15.71 -4.06 38.68
CA ILE A 15 15.79 -2.82 39.48
C ILE A 15 14.54 -2.69 40.35
N LEU A 16 13.36 -2.83 39.76
CA LEU A 16 12.08 -2.65 40.46
C LEU A 16 11.80 -3.75 41.50
N ASP A 17 12.27 -4.97 41.25
CA ASP A 17 12.07 -6.10 42.16
C ASP A 17 12.82 -5.94 43.49
N GLN A 18 13.81 -5.04 43.59
CA GLN A 18 14.51 -4.74 44.86
C GLN A 18 13.61 -4.03 45.89
N TYR A 19 12.49 -3.48 45.42
CA TYR A 19 11.52 -2.74 46.23
C TYR A 19 10.23 -3.54 46.43
N ARG A 20 10.18 -4.79 45.97
CA ARG A 20 9.00 -5.65 46.06
C ARG A 20 9.23 -6.84 46.98
N ASP A 21 8.20 -7.22 47.71
CA ASP A 21 8.13 -8.48 48.44
C ASP A 21 6.80 -9.16 48.11
N GLU A 22 6.83 -10.45 47.79
CA GLU A 22 5.66 -11.23 47.32
C GLU A 22 4.84 -10.58 46.16
N GLY A 23 5.46 -9.69 45.39
CA GLY A 23 4.82 -8.96 44.29
C GLY A 23 4.20 -7.63 44.67
N GLU A 24 4.19 -7.28 45.95
CA GLU A 24 3.76 -5.97 46.45
C GLU A 24 4.94 -5.04 46.71
N VAL A 25 4.76 -3.74 46.55
CA VAL A 25 5.80 -2.76 46.86
C VAL A 25 5.89 -2.61 48.37
N ILE A 26 7.11 -2.71 48.91
CA ILE A 26 7.37 -2.51 50.33
C ILE A 26 6.99 -1.07 50.69
N GLU A 27 6.03 -0.90 51.61
CA GLU A 27 5.40 0.41 51.93
C GLU A 27 6.45 1.49 52.25
N ASP A 28 7.43 1.15 53.10
CA ASP A 28 8.53 2.04 53.50
C ASP A 28 9.46 2.44 52.34
N LYS A 29 9.43 1.72 51.22
CA LYS A 29 10.26 1.97 50.04
C LYS A 29 9.48 2.54 48.86
N TYR A 30 8.22 2.92 49.04
CA TYR A 30 7.38 3.36 47.94
C TYR A 30 7.96 4.59 47.20
N ALA A 31 8.54 5.54 47.94
CA ALA A 31 9.17 6.72 47.34
C ALA A 31 10.35 6.34 46.42
N ASP A 32 11.24 5.47 46.91
CA ASP A 32 12.40 4.99 46.13
C ASP A 32 11.96 4.12 44.94
N TYR A 33 10.91 3.31 45.12
CA TYR A 33 10.30 2.54 44.06
C TYR A 33 9.75 3.43 42.95
N ASP A 34 9.05 4.52 43.32
CA ASP A 34 8.47 5.43 42.35
C ASP A 34 9.54 6.19 41.57
N GLU A 35 10.62 6.62 42.23
CA GLU A 35 11.78 7.22 41.57
C GLU A 35 12.43 6.24 40.58
N ALA A 36 12.67 4.99 40.99
CA ALA A 36 13.21 3.94 40.12
C ALA A 36 12.28 3.63 38.95
N ARG A 37 10.96 3.63 39.17
CA ARG A 37 9.94 3.45 38.13
C ARG A 37 9.96 4.58 37.12
N ILE A 38 10.07 5.83 37.57
CA ILE A 38 10.16 7.00 36.68
C ILE A 38 11.46 6.94 35.88
N SER A 39 12.60 6.69 36.53
CA SER A 39 13.90 6.62 35.86
C SER A 39 13.94 5.53 34.79
N THR A 40 13.40 4.33 35.08
CA THR A 40 13.33 3.24 34.11
C THR A 40 12.36 3.53 32.97
N ALA A 41 11.25 4.22 33.24
CA ALA A 41 10.32 4.67 32.20
C ALA A 41 10.95 5.70 31.24
N ILE A 42 11.73 6.65 31.75
CA ILE A 42 12.47 7.61 30.92
C ILE A 42 13.46 6.87 30.02
N GLU A 43 14.26 5.96 30.59
CA GLU A 43 15.22 5.17 29.80
C GLU A 43 14.52 4.32 28.73
N ALA A 44 13.34 3.75 29.03
CA ALA A 44 12.55 3.01 28.05
C ALA A 44 12.05 3.91 26.91
N SER A 45 11.66 5.15 27.21
CA SER A 45 11.25 6.13 26.21
C SER A 45 12.41 6.52 25.29
N ASP A 46 13.58 6.84 25.86
CA ASP A 46 14.77 7.20 25.09
C ASP A 46 15.26 6.03 24.21
N HIS A 47 15.15 4.81 24.74
CA HIS A 47 15.46 3.61 23.97
C HIS A 47 14.50 3.41 22.80
N LEU A 48 13.19 3.63 23.01
CA LEU A 48 12.19 3.55 21.94
C LEU A 48 12.48 4.59 20.85
N ASP A 49 12.80 5.82 21.21
CA ASP A 49 13.16 6.87 20.26
C ASP A 49 14.39 6.49 19.42
N THR A 50 15.40 5.89 20.06
CA THR A 50 16.59 5.37 19.37
C THR A 50 16.25 4.23 18.41
N VAL A 51 15.39 3.28 18.84
CA VAL A 51 14.92 2.16 18.00
C VAL A 51 14.18 2.69 16.77
N VAL A 52 13.27 3.64 16.96
CA VAL A 52 12.50 4.27 15.88
C VAL A 52 13.43 4.99 14.91
N SER A 53 14.41 5.75 15.42
CA SER A 53 15.40 6.45 14.59
C SER A 53 16.22 5.48 13.74
N HIS A 54 16.74 4.40 14.35
CA HIS A 54 17.48 3.38 13.62
C HIS A 54 16.62 2.64 12.57
N LEU A 55 15.36 2.36 12.89
CA LEU A 55 14.42 1.77 11.94
C LEU A 55 14.15 2.72 10.77
N ALA A 56 13.98 4.01 11.03
CA ALA A 56 13.81 5.04 10.01
C ALA A 56 15.04 5.15 9.11
N ASP A 57 16.25 5.08 9.67
CA ASP A 57 17.49 5.09 8.88
C ASP A 57 17.65 3.83 8.02
N LEU A 58 17.29 2.66 8.56
CA LEU A 58 17.42 1.38 7.87
C LEU A 58 16.42 1.23 6.71
N ILE A 59 15.17 1.62 6.94
CA ILE A 59 14.08 1.47 5.98
C ILE A 59 14.06 2.66 5.00
N GLY A 60 14.65 3.79 5.41
CA GLY A 60 14.56 5.06 4.71
C GLY A 60 13.19 5.74 4.90
N PRO A 61 13.00 6.95 4.37
CA PRO A 61 11.72 7.62 4.42
C PRO A 61 10.65 6.77 3.71
N PRO A 62 9.41 6.72 4.24
CA PRO A 62 8.32 6.02 3.56
C PRO A 62 8.16 6.61 2.16
N LYS A 63 8.18 5.73 1.16
CA LYS A 63 7.97 6.12 -0.24
C LYS A 63 6.52 5.82 -0.62
N PRO A 64 5.88 6.66 -1.45
CA PRO A 64 4.59 6.32 -2.01
C PRO A 64 4.68 4.95 -2.69
N SER A 65 3.71 4.09 -2.38
CA SER A 65 3.61 2.75 -2.94
C SER A 65 2.23 2.54 -3.55
N PRO A 66 2.03 1.55 -4.43
CA PRO A 66 0.74 1.35 -5.05
C PRO A 66 -0.32 0.93 -4.03
N PHE A 67 -1.48 1.57 -4.06
CA PHE A 67 -2.68 1.20 -3.33
C PHE A 67 -3.82 0.97 -4.32
N THR A 68 -4.60 -0.08 -4.07
CA THR A 68 -5.79 -0.42 -4.85
C THR A 68 -7.03 -0.03 -4.06
N LEU A 69 -7.90 0.77 -4.67
CA LEU A 69 -9.18 1.23 -4.11
C LEU A 69 -10.31 0.72 -4.99
N THR A 70 -11.27 0.03 -4.41
CA THR A 70 -12.33 -0.67 -5.15
C THR A 70 -13.70 -0.10 -4.85
N PHE A 71 -14.48 0.13 -5.90
CA PHE A 71 -15.82 0.71 -5.84
C PHE A 71 -16.81 -0.14 -6.64
N ALA A 72 -18.06 -0.16 -6.21
CA ALA A 72 -19.14 -0.85 -6.93
C ALA A 72 -20.40 0.01 -6.94
N ARG A 73 -21.25 -0.17 -7.96
CA ARG A 73 -22.62 0.36 -7.96
C ARG A 73 -23.49 -0.43 -6.97
N GLN A 74 -24.32 0.21 -6.14
CA GLN A 74 -25.16 -0.47 -5.13
C GLN A 74 -26.36 -1.15 -5.77
N GLU A 75 -26.96 -0.58 -6.82
CA GLU A 75 -27.74 -1.34 -7.80
C GLU A 75 -26.78 -2.20 -8.63
N ARG A 76 -26.34 -3.32 -8.06
CA ARG A 76 -25.71 -4.39 -8.84
C ARG A 76 -26.73 -4.87 -9.85
N GLN A 77 -26.71 -4.33 -11.07
CA GLN A 77 -27.24 -5.06 -12.20
C GLN A 77 -26.52 -6.41 -12.18
N SER A 78 -27.29 -7.49 -12.08
CA SER A 78 -26.78 -8.82 -11.76
C SER A 78 -25.59 -9.18 -12.67
N GLY A 79 -24.36 -9.10 -12.13
CA GLY A 79 -23.12 -9.44 -12.84
C GLY A 79 -22.12 -8.30 -13.08
N GLU A 80 -22.42 -7.05 -12.73
CA GLU A 80 -21.45 -5.96 -12.89
C GLU A 80 -20.28 -6.10 -11.89
N ALA A 81 -19.05 -6.18 -12.42
CA ALA A 81 -17.85 -6.33 -11.62
C ALA A 81 -17.46 -5.00 -10.94
N PRO A 82 -16.95 -5.02 -9.70
CA PRO A 82 -16.39 -3.83 -9.07
C PRO A 82 -15.27 -3.23 -9.93
N THR A 83 -15.17 -1.90 -9.91
CA THR A 83 -14.07 -1.17 -10.56
C THR A 83 -13.00 -0.85 -9.53
N SER A 84 -11.76 -1.21 -9.83
CA SER A 84 -10.60 -0.90 -8.99
C SER A 84 -9.72 0.17 -9.62
N PHE A 85 -9.24 1.10 -8.81
CA PHE A 85 -8.31 2.16 -9.18
C PHE A 85 -7.00 2.00 -8.42
N VAL A 86 -5.88 2.27 -9.09
CA VAL A 86 -4.55 2.21 -8.48
C VAL A 86 -3.90 3.58 -8.49
N VAL A 87 -3.44 4.02 -7.32
CA VAL A 87 -2.67 5.26 -7.10
C VAL A 87 -1.44 4.97 -6.24
N ASN A 88 -0.44 5.86 -6.27
CA ASN A 88 0.70 5.79 -5.35
C ASN A 88 0.41 6.64 -4.11
N ALA A 89 0.41 6.04 -2.91
CA ALA A 89 0.09 6.74 -1.66
C ALA A 89 0.95 6.24 -0.50
N MET A 90 0.85 6.89 0.67
CA MET A 90 1.52 6.43 1.90
C MET A 90 0.69 5.42 2.69
N ASN A 91 -0.64 5.49 2.58
CA ASN A 91 -1.62 4.62 3.24
C ASN A 91 -2.97 4.68 2.50
N LEU A 92 -3.98 3.93 2.96
CA LEU A 92 -5.30 3.88 2.32
C LEU A 92 -6.07 5.20 2.40
N ASP A 93 -5.98 5.94 3.50
CA ASP A 93 -6.65 7.24 3.65
C ASP A 93 -6.07 8.28 2.69
N ASP A 94 -4.73 8.30 2.59
CA ASP A 94 -4.00 9.11 1.63
C ASP A 94 -4.34 8.71 0.18
N ALA A 95 -4.46 7.41 -0.10
CA ALA A 95 -4.87 6.92 -1.40
C ALA A 95 -6.27 7.41 -1.79
N ALA A 96 -7.24 7.35 -0.87
CA ALA A 96 -8.60 7.81 -1.12
C ALA A 96 -8.64 9.32 -1.41
N ARG A 97 -7.86 10.11 -0.65
CA ARG A 97 -7.72 11.55 -0.87
C ARG A 97 -7.05 11.88 -2.21
N ILE A 98 -5.98 11.17 -2.57
CA ILE A 98 -5.30 11.34 -3.86
C ILE A 98 -6.26 10.99 -4.99
N LEU A 99 -6.92 9.84 -4.93
CA LEU A 99 -7.88 9.39 -5.93
C LEU A 99 -9.00 10.40 -6.17
N ALA A 100 -9.54 10.97 -5.09
CA ALA A 100 -10.56 12.03 -5.15
C ALA A 100 -10.07 13.32 -5.80
N GLY A 101 -8.77 13.48 -6.09
CA GLY A 101 -8.20 14.59 -6.85
C GLY A 101 -7.98 14.29 -8.34
N HIS A 102 -8.15 13.03 -8.78
CA HIS A 102 -7.86 12.63 -10.15
C HIS A 102 -9.01 12.94 -11.12
N PRO A 103 -8.76 13.68 -12.23
CA PRO A 103 -9.73 13.89 -13.29
C PRO A 103 -10.37 12.59 -13.81
N SER A 104 -9.57 11.56 -14.11
CA SER A 104 -10.13 10.29 -14.62
C SER A 104 -11.05 9.58 -13.62
N TRP A 105 -10.80 9.73 -12.32
CA TRP A 105 -11.72 9.22 -11.30
C TRP A 105 -13.04 10.00 -11.29
N HIS A 106 -12.98 11.33 -11.40
CA HIS A 106 -14.20 12.15 -11.46
C HIS A 106 -15.03 11.89 -12.71
N GLU A 107 -14.40 11.75 -13.87
CA GLU A 107 -15.09 11.40 -15.12
C GLU A 107 -15.83 10.07 -14.98
N TRP A 108 -15.13 9.05 -14.45
CA TRP A 108 -15.76 7.75 -14.15
C TRP A 108 -16.88 7.87 -13.13
N TYR A 109 -16.66 8.62 -12.04
CA TYR A 109 -17.66 8.80 -10.99
C TYR A 109 -18.92 9.47 -11.54
N LEU A 110 -18.79 10.54 -12.34
CA LEU A 110 -19.92 11.26 -12.92
C LEU A 110 -20.67 10.43 -13.97
N ASP A 111 -19.96 9.68 -14.82
CA ASP A 111 -20.58 8.76 -15.78
C ASP A 111 -21.33 7.63 -15.06
N THR A 112 -20.73 7.08 -14.02
CA THR A 112 -21.28 5.94 -13.27
C THR A 112 -22.39 6.36 -12.30
N ALA A 113 -22.36 7.59 -11.80
CA ALA A 113 -23.32 8.14 -10.84
C ALA A 113 -24.75 8.32 -11.39
N GLY A 114 -24.93 8.32 -12.71
CA GLY A 114 -26.22 8.58 -13.35
C GLY A 114 -26.64 10.06 -13.31
N THR A 115 -27.79 10.39 -13.93
CA THR A 115 -28.31 11.76 -13.96
C THR A 115 -28.91 12.18 -12.60
N PRO A 116 -28.81 13.46 -12.21
CA PRO A 116 -29.22 13.97 -10.90
C PRO A 116 -30.72 13.84 -10.56
N ASP A 117 -31.57 13.44 -11.51
CA ASP A 117 -33.00 13.19 -11.31
C ASP A 117 -33.31 11.77 -10.79
N ALA A 118 -32.35 10.84 -10.87
CA ALA A 118 -32.39 9.58 -10.15
C ALA A 118 -31.61 9.78 -8.84
N LYS A 119 -32.15 9.27 -7.72
CA LYS A 119 -31.53 9.35 -6.38
C LYS A 119 -30.01 9.12 -6.48
N GLY A 120 -29.25 10.12 -6.08
CA GLY A 120 -27.86 10.30 -6.51
C GLY A 120 -26.95 9.08 -6.41
N ALA A 121 -26.04 8.99 -7.39
CA ALA A 121 -24.78 8.26 -7.40
C ALA A 121 -24.69 7.11 -6.40
N ASP A 122 -25.14 5.93 -6.81
CA ASP A 122 -25.16 4.76 -5.98
C ASP A 122 -23.79 4.04 -5.95
N ILE A 123 -22.70 4.77 -5.76
CA ILE A 123 -21.34 4.23 -5.78
C ILE A 123 -20.89 3.97 -4.34
N VAL A 124 -20.63 2.70 -4.02
CA VAL A 124 -20.20 2.24 -2.70
C VAL A 124 -18.72 1.87 -2.75
N TYR A 125 -17.95 2.46 -1.84
CA TYR A 125 -16.58 2.05 -1.57
C TYR A 125 -16.54 0.69 -0.89
N LEU A 126 -15.68 -0.22 -1.37
CA LEU A 126 -15.53 -1.58 -0.85
C LEU A 126 -14.18 -1.72 -0.13
N PRO A 127 -14.11 -1.43 1.18
CA PRO A 127 -12.86 -1.45 1.93
C PRO A 127 -12.25 -2.86 2.01
N GLU A 128 -13.06 -3.92 2.06
CA GLU A 128 -12.58 -5.30 2.13
C GLU A 128 -11.88 -5.77 0.84
N GLN A 129 -12.11 -5.06 -0.26
CA GLN A 129 -11.48 -5.30 -1.57
C GLN A 129 -10.43 -4.24 -1.92
N SER A 130 -10.15 -3.32 -0.99
CA SER A 130 -9.15 -2.28 -1.13
C SER A 130 -7.93 -2.64 -0.28
N HIS A 131 -6.73 -2.53 -0.84
CA HIS A 131 -5.54 -3.06 -0.17
C HIS A 131 -4.26 -2.34 -0.63
N PRO A 132 -3.20 -2.36 0.19
CA PRO A 132 -1.86 -2.03 -0.29
C PRO A 132 -1.45 -3.03 -1.37
N SER A 133 -0.71 -2.57 -2.37
CA SER A 133 -0.26 -3.31 -3.56
C SER A 133 -1.26 -3.34 -4.73
N LEU A 134 -0.73 -3.74 -5.90
CA LEU A 134 -1.49 -3.97 -7.12
C LEU A 134 -2.43 -5.18 -6.96
N PRO A 135 -3.61 -5.17 -7.59
CA PRO A 135 -4.49 -6.33 -7.57
C PRO A 135 -3.84 -7.50 -8.30
N THR A 136 -3.92 -8.70 -7.72
CA THR A 136 -3.28 -9.89 -8.27
C THR A 136 -4.07 -10.48 -9.47
N ARG A 137 -5.34 -10.10 -9.61
CA ARG A 137 -6.28 -10.58 -10.64
C ARG A 137 -7.30 -9.49 -10.95
N GLY A 138 -7.88 -9.55 -12.15
CA GLY A 138 -8.90 -8.62 -12.61
C GLY A 138 -8.34 -7.41 -13.35
N GLU A 139 -9.22 -6.64 -13.98
CA GLU A 139 -8.90 -5.36 -14.61
C GLU A 139 -8.96 -4.24 -13.57
N TYR A 140 -8.07 -3.26 -13.72
CA TYR A 140 -8.03 -2.08 -12.88
C TYR A 140 -7.58 -0.87 -13.69
N VAL A 141 -7.96 0.32 -13.24
CA VAL A 141 -7.54 1.59 -13.82
C VAL A 141 -6.30 2.07 -13.10
N ASP A 142 -5.15 2.08 -13.78
CA ASP A 142 -3.88 2.57 -13.23
C ASP A 142 -3.75 4.08 -13.43
N LEU A 143 -3.90 4.83 -12.35
CA LEU A 143 -3.83 6.30 -12.36
C LEU A 143 -2.45 6.84 -11.97
N ARG A 144 -1.46 5.97 -11.69
CA ARG A 144 -0.13 6.41 -11.22
C ARG A 144 0.58 7.30 -12.25
N ALA A 145 0.42 7.04 -13.54
CA ALA A 145 0.99 7.88 -14.60
C ALA A 145 0.30 9.25 -14.74
N GLU A 146 -0.97 9.37 -14.35
CA GLU A 146 -1.67 10.67 -14.26
C GLU A 146 -1.23 11.43 -13.00
N GLN A 147 -0.93 10.71 -11.92
CA GLN A 147 -0.46 11.28 -10.66
C GLN A 147 0.91 11.95 -10.82
N GLU A 148 1.83 11.32 -11.56
CA GLU A 148 3.14 11.88 -11.91
C GLU A 148 3.02 13.15 -12.75
N ARG A 149 2.03 13.22 -13.64
CA ARG A 149 1.78 14.41 -14.46
C ARG A 149 1.23 15.58 -13.66
N THR A 150 0.47 15.30 -12.61
CA THR A 150 -0.15 16.32 -11.76
C THR A 150 0.82 16.87 -10.70
N THR A 151 1.79 16.06 -10.27
CA THR A 151 2.80 16.43 -9.26
C THR A 151 4.07 17.04 -9.85
N SER A 152 4.30 16.93 -11.16
CA SER A 152 5.44 17.56 -11.82
C SER A 152 5.11 19.04 -12.10
N PRO A 153 5.76 20.02 -11.43
CA PRO A 153 5.59 21.42 -11.80
C PRO A 153 6.09 21.57 -13.24
N ALA A 154 5.23 22.09 -14.10
CA ALA A 154 5.49 22.28 -15.53
C ALA A 154 6.82 23.02 -15.77
N SER A 155 7.90 22.25 -15.93
CA SER A 155 9.08 22.73 -16.63
C SER A 155 8.69 22.85 -18.09
N SER A 156 8.23 24.05 -18.43
CA SER A 156 7.98 24.48 -19.80
C SER A 156 9.30 24.46 -20.56
N THR A 157 9.68 23.30 -21.08
CA THR A 157 10.68 23.20 -22.13
C THR A 157 10.01 22.52 -23.30
N LYS A 158 9.74 23.31 -24.35
CA LYS A 158 9.31 22.83 -25.67
C LYS A 158 10.27 21.73 -26.12
N GLN A 159 9.92 20.47 -25.90
CA GLN A 159 10.66 19.35 -26.47
C GLN A 159 9.92 18.92 -27.73
N THR A 160 10.45 19.41 -28.85
CA THR A 160 10.13 19.02 -30.22
C THR A 160 9.91 17.52 -30.34
N ALA A 161 8.80 17.18 -30.97
CA ALA A 161 8.43 15.85 -31.41
C ALA A 161 9.61 15.12 -32.08
N GLN A 162 10.04 14.02 -31.48
CA GLN A 162 10.68 12.94 -32.23
C GLN A 162 9.75 11.73 -32.19
N ALA A 163 9.09 11.51 -33.32
CA ALA A 163 8.38 10.29 -33.62
C ALA A 163 9.37 9.13 -33.77
N ARG A 164 9.09 8.00 -33.11
CA ARG A 164 9.54 6.66 -33.52
C ARG A 164 8.64 5.60 -32.87
N PRO A 165 8.49 4.41 -33.50
CA PRO A 165 7.21 3.95 -34.00
C PRO A 165 6.60 2.87 -33.10
N ALA A 166 5.29 2.66 -33.27
CA ALA A 166 4.53 1.57 -32.69
C ALA A 166 5.11 0.20 -33.10
N THR A 167 5.43 -0.63 -32.12
CA THR A 167 5.70 -2.05 -32.34
C THR A 167 4.37 -2.80 -32.38
N THR A 168 3.84 -3.01 -33.58
CA THR A 168 2.75 -3.96 -33.82
C THR A 168 3.29 -5.38 -33.71
N LEU A 169 2.92 -6.11 -32.65
CA LEU A 169 3.10 -7.56 -32.58
C LEU A 169 1.96 -8.23 -33.37
N THR A 170 2.19 -8.41 -34.68
CA THR A 170 1.42 -9.34 -35.52
C THR A 170 2.04 -10.72 -35.37
N THR A 171 1.43 -11.58 -34.56
CA THR A 171 1.74 -13.02 -34.56
C THR A 171 0.75 -13.74 -35.49
N SER A 172 1.24 -14.09 -36.68
CA SER A 172 0.54 -14.95 -37.63
C SER A 172 0.44 -16.40 -37.11
N PRO A 173 -0.65 -17.14 -37.41
CA PRO A 173 -0.78 -18.55 -37.06
C PRO A 173 0.04 -19.45 -38.01
N PRO A 174 0.62 -20.57 -37.53
CA PRO A 174 1.30 -21.53 -38.40
C PRO A 174 0.30 -22.42 -39.16
N ALA A 175 0.56 -22.56 -40.46
CA ALA A 175 -0.16 -23.41 -41.42
C ALA A 175 0.12 -24.93 -41.20
N PRO A 176 -0.77 -25.83 -41.64
CA PRO A 176 -0.71 -27.26 -41.34
C PRO A 176 0.34 -28.02 -42.19
N ALA A 177 0.95 -29.04 -41.59
CA ALA A 177 1.90 -29.94 -42.23
C ALA A 177 1.21 -30.93 -43.18
N PRO A 178 1.75 -31.20 -44.39
CA PRO A 178 1.30 -32.31 -45.22
C PRO A 178 1.92 -33.63 -44.77
N ALA A 179 1.08 -34.67 -44.70
CA ALA A 179 1.47 -36.06 -44.51
C ALA A 179 2.32 -36.56 -45.69
N SER A 180 3.39 -37.30 -45.42
CA SER A 180 4.02 -38.16 -46.42
C SER A 180 4.37 -39.51 -45.80
N LEU A 181 3.79 -40.54 -46.40
CA LEU A 181 3.80 -41.94 -46.00
C LEU A 181 4.47 -42.70 -47.15
N ALA A 182 5.63 -43.31 -46.91
CA ALA A 182 6.10 -44.47 -47.69
C ALA A 182 7.32 -45.11 -47.01
N ALA A 183 7.08 -46.27 -46.40
CA ALA A 183 8.09 -47.27 -46.14
C ALA A 183 8.17 -48.24 -47.33
N ARG A 184 9.34 -48.88 -47.46
CA ARG A 184 9.68 -50.09 -48.23
C ARG A 184 10.24 -49.91 -49.65
N THR A 185 11.51 -50.28 -49.79
CA THR A 185 11.94 -51.35 -50.71
C THR A 185 13.08 -52.15 -50.08
N SER A 186 13.00 -53.47 -50.21
CA SER A 186 14.01 -54.47 -49.83
C SER A 186 15.27 -54.40 -50.70
N HIS A 187 16.42 -54.80 -50.15
CA HIS A 187 17.24 -55.87 -50.72
C HIS A 187 18.24 -56.44 -49.71
#